data_AF-A0A6N3D4W7-F1
#
_entry.id   AF-A0A6N3D4W7-F1
#
_cell.length_a   1.000
_cell.length_b   1.000
_cell.length_c   1.000
_cell.angle_alpha   90.00
_cell.angle_beta   90.00
_cell.angle_gamma   90.00
#
_symmetry.space_group_name_H-M   'P 1'
#
loop_
_entity.id
_entity.type
_entity.pdbx_description
1 polymer ?
#
loop_
_entity_poly.entity_id
_entity_poly.type
_entity_poly.pdbx_seq_one_letter_code
_entity_poly.pdbx_strand_id
1 'polypeptide(L)'
;MNALFEFYAALLTDKQMNYIELYYADDYSLAEIAEEFGVSRQAVYDNIKRTEKILEDYEMKLHMYSDYIVRSQILDQISERYPEDPFLQEQISVLSSIDNRD
;
A
#
# COMPACT_ATOMS: atom_id res chain seq x y z
N MET A 1 -0.36 -6.71 -2.17
CA MET A 1 -0.23 -6.54 -0.72
C MET A 1 0.55 -5.28 -0.39
N ASN A 2 1.74 -5.07 -0.99
CA ASN A 2 2.55 -3.85 -0.81
C ASN A 2 1.74 -2.55 -0.96
N ALA A 3 0.95 -2.42 -2.04
CA ALA A 3 0.09 -1.24 -2.22
C ALA A 3 -0.91 -1.05 -1.06
N LEU A 4 -1.62 -2.10 -0.63
CA LEU A 4 -2.55 -2.00 0.51
C LEU A 4 -1.82 -1.63 1.80
N PHE A 5 -0.60 -2.14 1.99
CA PHE A 5 0.23 -1.78 3.13
C PHE A 5 0.56 -0.28 3.10
N GLU A 6 0.97 0.30 1.98
CA GLU A 6 1.23 1.74 1.85
C GLU A 6 0.00 2.60 2.21
N PHE A 7 -1.19 2.18 1.81
CA PHE A 7 -2.44 2.90 2.13
C PHE A 7 -2.86 2.78 3.60
N TYR A 8 -2.62 1.63 4.23
CA TYR A 8 -3.25 1.28 5.52
C TYR A 8 -2.28 0.96 6.66
N ALA A 9 -0.96 1.06 6.46
CA ALA A 9 0.05 0.75 7.48
C ALA A 9 -0.19 1.46 8.82
N ALA A 10 -0.59 2.74 8.76
CA ALA A 10 -0.86 3.55 9.95
C ALA A 10 -2.06 3.07 10.80
N LEU A 11 -2.89 2.14 10.28
CA LEU A 11 -4.01 1.54 11.00
C LEU A 11 -3.63 0.22 11.68
N LEU A 12 -2.46 -0.33 11.36
CA LEU A 12 -1.96 -1.56 11.95
C LEU A 12 -1.38 -1.30 13.33
N THR A 13 -1.40 -2.33 14.17
CA THR A 13 -0.61 -2.33 15.42
C THR A 13 0.88 -2.51 15.10
N ASP A 14 1.76 -2.03 15.98
CA ASP A 14 3.22 -2.12 15.80
C ASP A 14 3.69 -3.53 15.44
N LYS A 15 3.13 -4.57 16.09
CA LYS A 15 3.53 -5.97 15.81
C LYS A 15 3.12 -6.45 14.42
N GLN A 16 1.96 -6.01 13.94
CA GLN A 16 1.49 -6.34 12.59
C GLN A 16 2.33 -5.63 11.53
N MET A 17 2.63 -4.34 11.78
CA MET A 17 3.45 -3.50 10.91
C MET A 17 4.87 -4.04 10.79
N ASN A 18 5.55 -4.30 11.92
CA ASN A 18 6.95 -4.73 11.90
C ASN A 18 7.14 -6.05 11.13
N TYR A 19 6.23 -7.02 11.31
CA TYR A 19 6.37 -8.33 10.65
C TYR A 19 6.13 -8.25 9.15
N ILE A 20 5.13 -7.45 8.73
CA ILE A 20 4.80 -7.31 7.31
C ILE A 20 5.84 -6.44 6.59
N GLU A 21 6.37 -5.41 7.25
CA GLU A 21 7.44 -4.55 6.73
C GLU A 21 8.72 -5.35 6.51
N LEU A 22 9.21 -6.07 7.52
CA LEU A 22 10.39 -6.93 7.37
C LEU A 22 10.22 -7.96 6.25
N TYR A 23 9.02 -8.51 6.09
CA TYR A 23 8.75 -9.53 5.07
C TYR A 23 8.64 -8.97 3.65
N TYR A 24 7.99 -7.81 3.45
CA TYR A 24 7.69 -7.26 2.12
C TYR A 24 8.59 -6.11 1.66
N ALA A 25 9.19 -5.38 2.60
CA ALA A 25 10.08 -4.24 2.30
C ALA A 25 11.56 -4.63 2.46
N ASP A 26 11.89 -5.41 3.50
CA ASP A 26 13.28 -5.78 3.80
C ASP A 26 13.68 -7.20 3.33
N ASP A 27 12.77 -7.92 2.66
CA ASP A 27 12.97 -9.27 2.14
C ASP A 27 13.41 -10.32 3.19
N TYR A 28 13.09 -10.12 4.48
CA TYR A 28 13.37 -11.10 5.52
C TYR A 28 12.53 -12.37 5.33
N SER A 29 13.15 -13.52 5.53
CA SER A 29 12.42 -14.78 5.65
C SER A 29 11.66 -14.88 6.97
N LEU A 30 10.63 -15.72 7.00
CA LEU A 30 9.88 -16.02 8.23
C LEU A 30 10.77 -16.57 9.36
N ALA A 31 11.89 -17.20 9.01
CA ALA A 31 12.84 -17.73 9.99
C ALA A 31 13.67 -16.60 10.62
N GLU A 32 14.16 -15.65 9.80
CA GLU A 32 14.91 -14.48 10.28
C GLU A 32 14.04 -13.60 11.18
N ILE A 33 12.78 -13.35 10.80
CA ILE A 33 11.84 -12.60 11.66
C ILE A 33 11.56 -13.38 12.96
N ALA A 34 11.45 -14.70 12.89
CA ALA A 34 11.19 -15.51 14.09
C ALA A 34 12.37 -15.47 15.06
N GLU A 35 13.59 -15.52 14.55
CA GLU A 35 14.82 -15.40 15.32
C GLU A 35 14.95 -14.01 15.97
N GLU A 36 14.78 -12.95 15.19
CA GLU A 36 14.87 -11.56 15.64
C GLU A 36 13.91 -11.26 16.80
N PHE A 37 12.67 -11.77 16.73
CA PHE A 37 11.65 -11.51 17.74
C PHE A 37 11.53 -12.61 18.81
N GLY A 38 12.36 -13.65 18.76
CA GLY A 38 12.32 -14.77 19.71
C GLY A 38 10.98 -15.53 19.72
N VAL A 39 10.35 -15.68 18.55
CA VAL A 39 9.05 -16.37 18.38
C VAL A 39 9.19 -17.59 17.45
N SER A 40 8.13 -18.38 17.30
CA SER A 40 8.13 -19.47 16.32
C SER A 40 7.89 -18.95 14.90
N ARG A 41 8.47 -19.62 13.91
CA ARG A 41 8.19 -19.37 12.49
C ARG A 41 6.69 -19.41 12.17
N GLN A 42 5.94 -20.30 12.81
CA GLN A 42 4.48 -20.39 12.64
C GLN A 42 3.78 -19.14 13.17
N ALA A 43 4.22 -18.60 14.31
CA ALA A 43 3.63 -17.38 14.87
C ALA A 43 3.85 -16.17 13.96
N VAL A 44 5.00 -16.09 13.28
CA VAL A 44 5.25 -15.06 12.26
C VAL A 44 4.32 -15.25 11.06
N TYR A 45 4.24 -16.47 10.52
CA TYR A 45 3.37 -16.80 9.38
C TYR A 45 1.91 -16.44 9.65
N ASP A 46 1.38 -16.87 10.80
CA ASP A 46 -0.01 -16.64 11.18
C ASP A 46 -0.31 -15.15 11.37
N ASN A 47 0.66 -14.38 11.88
CA ASN A 47 0.53 -12.95 12.03
C ASN A 47 0.47 -12.27 10.66
N ILE A 48 1.41 -12.55 9.75
CA ILE A 48 1.41 -11.98 8.39
C ILE A 48 0.10 -12.29 7.68
N LYS A 49 -0.35 -13.55 7.68
CA LYS A 49 -1.62 -13.95 7.06
C LYS A 49 -2.83 -13.23 7.64
N ARG A 50 -2.84 -12.97 8.94
CA ARG A 50 -3.91 -12.20 9.59
C ARG A 50 -3.85 -10.72 9.21
N THR A 51 -2.67 -10.15 9.14
CA THR A 51 -2.46 -8.75 8.72
C THR A 51 -2.88 -8.54 7.27
N GLU A 52 -2.53 -9.46 6.36
CA GLU A 52 -3.03 -9.44 4.97
C GLU A 52 -4.56 -9.36 4.91
N LYS A 53 -5.24 -10.21 5.68
CA LYS A 53 -6.71 -10.20 5.73
C LYS A 53 -7.27 -8.89 6.29
N ILE A 54 -6.60 -8.29 7.28
CA ILE A 54 -6.99 -6.99 7.84
C ILE A 54 -6.84 -5.88 6.78
N LEU A 55 -5.75 -5.89 6.01
CA LEU A 55 -5.54 -4.94 4.92
C LEU A 55 -6.59 -5.09 3.82
N GLU A 56 -6.94 -6.31 3.45
CA GLU A 56 -8.03 -6.60 2.51
C GLU A 56 -9.39 -6.13 3.07
N ASP A 57 -9.66 -6.35 4.36
CA ASP A 57 -10.89 -5.87 5.01
C ASP A 57 -10.96 -4.34 5.08
N TYR A 58 -9.82 -3.65 5.24
CA TYR A 58 -9.77 -2.20 5.12
C TYR A 58 -10.06 -1.75 3.70
N GLU A 59 -9.43 -2.37 2.69
CA GLU A 59 -9.69 -2.05 1.30
C GLU A 59 -11.15 -2.27 0.90
N MET A 60 -11.76 -3.36 1.35
CA MET A 60 -13.17 -3.64 1.10
C MET A 60 -14.10 -2.59 1.70
N LYS A 61 -13.68 -1.85 2.74
CA LYS A 61 -14.50 -0.84 3.43
C LYS A 61 -14.17 0.59 3.00
N LEU A 62 -12.92 0.86 2.64
CA LEU A 62 -12.38 2.21 2.44
C LEU A 62 -12.01 2.48 0.99
N HIS A 63 -11.76 1.45 0.17
CA HIS A 63 -11.56 1.54 -1.27
C HIS A 63 -10.42 2.46 -1.74
N MET A 64 -9.46 2.80 -0.86
CA MET A 64 -8.45 3.81 -1.19
C MET A 64 -7.58 3.38 -2.37
N TYR A 65 -7.21 2.09 -2.45
CA TYR A 65 -6.40 1.60 -3.55
C TYR A 65 -7.21 1.52 -4.86
N SER A 66 -8.43 0.97 -4.82
CA SER A 66 -9.26 0.93 -6.03
C SER A 66 -9.58 2.32 -6.57
N ASP A 67 -9.88 3.27 -5.68
CA ASP A 67 -10.20 4.64 -6.06
C ASP A 67 -8.96 5.38 -6.60
N TYR A 68 -7.77 5.11 -6.06
CA TYR A 68 -6.51 5.57 -6.62
C TYR A 68 -6.30 5.07 -8.06
N ILE A 69 -6.48 3.76 -8.30
CA ILE A 69 -6.33 3.18 -9.64
C ILE A 69 -7.32 3.81 -10.63
N VAL A 70 -8.58 3.96 -10.25
CA VAL A 70 -9.61 4.58 -11.11
C VAL A 70 -9.26 6.03 -11.41
N ARG A 71 -8.82 6.80 -10.42
CA ARG A 71 -8.42 8.20 -10.62
C ARG A 71 -7.20 8.32 -11.54
N SER A 72 -6.17 7.50 -11.35
CA SER A 72 -5.00 7.46 -12.23
C SER A 72 -5.42 7.19 -13.68
N GLN A 73 -6.28 6.20 -13.92
CA GLN A 73 -6.77 5.89 -15.27
C GLN A 73 -7.54 7.05 -15.91
N ILE A 74 -8.35 7.77 -15.13
CA ILE A 74 -9.07 8.95 -15.61
C ILE A 74 -8.09 10.09 -15.95
N LEU A 75 -7.10 10.34 -15.09
CA LEU A 75 -6.09 11.37 -15.32
C LEU A 75 -5.24 11.07 -16.55
N ASP A 76 -4.86 9.80 -16.76
CA ASP A 76 -4.14 9.35 -17.95
C ASP A 76 -4.96 9.61 -19.22
N GLN A 77 -6.25 9.24 -19.22
CA GLN A 77 -7.15 9.51 -20.35
C GLN A 77 -7.30 11.01 -20.65
N ILE A 78 -7.36 11.86 -19.62
CA ILE A 78 -7.41 13.31 -19.81
C ILE A 78 -6.09 13.81 -20.40
N SER A 79 -4.95 13.33 -19.89
CA SER A 79 -3.62 13.72 -20.40
C SER A 79 -3.45 13.34 -21.87
N GLU A 80 -3.84 12.12 -22.26
CA GLU A 80 -3.81 11.66 -23.65
C GLU A 80 -4.71 12.49 -24.56
N ARG A 81 -5.86 12.95 -24.05
CA ARG A 81 -6.82 13.74 -24.83
C ARG A 81 -6.37 15.19 -25.02
N TYR A 82 -5.64 15.74 -24.06
CA TYR A 82 -5.20 17.14 -24.04
C TYR A 82 -3.68 17.26 -23.79
N PRO A 83 -2.83 16.74 -24.69
CA PRO A 83 -1.38 16.70 -24.49
C PRO A 83 -0.72 18.09 -24.54
N GLU A 84 -1.33 19.03 -25.26
CA GLU A 84 -0.79 20.38 -25.50
C GLU A 84 -1.48 21.47 -24.67
N ASP A 85 -2.26 21.10 -23.63
CA ASP A 85 -2.89 22.06 -22.71
C ASP A 85 -2.04 22.21 -21.44
N PRO A 86 -1.26 23.29 -21.28
CA PRO A 86 -0.33 23.43 -20.16
C PRO A 86 -1.04 23.49 -18.80
N PHE A 87 -2.25 24.07 -18.76
CA PHE A 87 -3.01 24.19 -17.53
C PHE A 87 -3.50 22.81 -17.08
N LEU A 88 -4.05 22.00 -17.99
CA LEU A 88 -4.48 20.65 -17.65
C LEU A 88 -3.32 19.76 -17.22
N GLN A 89 -2.17 19.84 -17.90
CA GLN A 89 -0.98 19.07 -17.51
C GLN A 89 -0.50 19.45 -16.10
N GLU A 90 -0.52 20.74 -15.74
CA GLU A 90 -0.21 21.20 -14.39
C GLU A 90 -1.23 20.67 -13.36
N GLN A 91 -2.53 20.75 -13.65
CA GLN A 91 -3.57 20.25 -12.73
C GLN A 91 -3.48 18.73 -12.52
N ILE A 92 -3.19 17.97 -13.58
CA ILE A 92 -2.96 16.52 -13.48
C ILE A 92 -1.76 16.25 -12.58
N SER A 93 -0.65 16.96 -12.78
CA SER A 93 0.54 16.81 -11.93
C SER A 93 0.26 17.09 -10.45
N VAL A 94 -0.53 18.13 -10.15
CA VAL A 94 -0.92 18.47 -8.76
C VAL A 94 -1.83 17.40 -8.15
N LEU A 95 -2.82 16.90 -8.91
CA LEU A 95 -3.70 15.85 -8.41
C LEU A 95 -2.94 14.54 -8.16
N SER A 96 -2.01 14.18 -9.05
CA SER A 96 -1.16 13.00 -8.86
C SER A 96 -0.25 13.14 -7.64
N SER A 97 0.30 14.31 -7.34
CA SER A 97 1.13 14.49 -6.14
C SER A 97 0.32 14.37 -4.84
N ILE A 98 -0.92 14.88 -4.82
CA ILE A 98 -1.84 14.71 -3.69
C ILE A 98 -2.12 13.22 -3.43
N ASP A 99 -2.32 12.45 -4.49
CA ASP A 99 -2.63 11.02 -4.40
C ASP A 99 -1.45 10.18 -3.92
N ASN A 100 -0.24 10.51 -4.36
CA ASN A 100 0.99 9.88 -3.92
C ASN A 100 1.47 10.36 -2.54
N ARG A 101 0.92 11.47 -2.05
CA ARG A 101 1.38 12.19 -0.85
C ARG A 101 2.84 12.68 -0.97
N ASP A 102 3.22 13.10 -2.17
CA ASP A 102 4.52 13.71 -2.51
C ASP A 102 4.53 15.23 -2.25
#